data_AF-A0A657AJV3-F1
#
_entry.id   AF-A0A657AJV3-F1
#
_cell.length_a   1.000
_cell.length_b   1.000
_cell.length_c   1.000
_cell.angle_alpha   90.00
_cell.angle_beta   90.00
_cell.angle_gamma   90.00
#
_symmetry.space_group_name_H-M   'P 1'
#
loop_
_entity.id
_entity.type
_entity.pdbx_description
1 polymer ?
#
loop_
_entity_poly.entity_id
_entity_poly.type
_entity_poly.pdbx_seq_one_letter_code
_entity_poly.pdbx_strand_id
1 'polypeptide(L)'
;SSWISLNTLSDSTGNNALSTKGRFQLFSKALIAVFIGGGLMLALVTQLVLQLDPWYLPRYMIPLAGMIFATSMTSISLAGERLQAELRSGHVYETARNTAFNTAMIPNINAMFAVGLVSLPGMMTGQILSGVSPFIAARYQIMVMCMLFAAAGISSVIFMTLSRSLLDKKLESE
;
A
#
# COMPACT_ATOMS: atom_id res chain seq x y z
N SER A 1 18.50 -4.44 24.08
CA SER A 1 19.49 -5.31 23.41
C SER A 1 19.46 -5.24 21.88
N SER A 2 18.34 -4.91 21.20
CA SER A 2 18.34 -4.76 19.72
C SER A 2 18.77 -3.40 19.17
N TRP A 3 18.56 -2.30 19.90
CA TRP A 3 18.90 -0.95 19.43
C TRP A 3 20.42 -0.67 19.37
N ILE A 4 21.20 -1.35 20.22
CA ILE A 4 22.67 -1.25 20.26
C ILE A 4 23.29 -2.05 19.10
N SER A 5 22.66 -3.16 18.69
CA SER A 5 23.10 -3.99 17.55
C SER A 5 22.88 -3.31 16.18
N LEU A 6 21.84 -2.47 16.08
CA LEU A 6 21.56 -1.68 14.87
C LEU A 6 22.56 -0.54 14.66
N ASN A 7 23.15 0.00 15.74
CA ASN A 7 24.12 1.09 15.63
C ASN A 7 25.53 0.59 15.27
N THR A 8 25.89 -0.65 15.62
CA THR A 8 27.20 -1.25 15.29
C THR A 8 27.26 -1.83 13.87
N LEU A 9 26.11 -2.26 13.31
CA LEU A 9 26.03 -2.72 11.92
C LEU A 9 26.02 -1.55 10.91
N SER A 10 25.62 -0.35 11.33
CA SER A 10 25.68 0.85 10.49
C SER A 10 27.12 1.37 10.29
N ASP A 11 28.06 1.00 11.16
CA ASP A 11 29.42 1.55 11.17
C ASP A 11 30.42 0.69 10.37
N SER A 12 30.09 -0.58 10.11
CA SER A 12 31.03 -1.55 9.49
C SER A 12 30.73 -1.88 8.02
N THR A 13 29.66 -1.33 7.44
CA THR A 13 29.34 -1.56 6.02
C THR A 13 29.15 -0.22 5.31
N GLY A 14 30.28 0.41 4.98
CA GLY A 14 30.39 1.64 4.21
C GLY A 14 29.95 1.47 2.76
N ASN A 15 28.65 1.20 2.54
CA ASN A 15 28.04 1.27 1.22
C ASN A 15 26.57 1.74 1.28
N ASN A 16 26.35 2.85 2.00
CA ASN A 16 25.08 3.55 2.04
C ASN A 16 25.09 4.80 1.14
N ALA A 17 25.42 4.61 -0.14
CA ALA A 17 25.22 5.64 -1.17
C ALA A 17 23.75 5.70 -1.60
N LEU A 18 22.90 5.98 -0.62
CA LEU A 18 21.66 6.67 -0.91
C LEU A 18 21.94 8.11 -0.50
N SER A 19 22.34 8.95 -1.46
CA SER A 19 22.38 10.39 -1.26
C SER A 19 21.10 10.80 -0.55
N THR A 20 21.18 11.47 0.60
CA THR A 20 20.02 11.86 1.43
C THR A 20 18.90 12.51 0.59
N LYS A 21 19.28 13.19 -0.50
CA LYS A 21 18.37 13.76 -1.50
C LYS A 21 17.57 12.72 -2.28
N GLY A 22 18.16 11.60 -2.69
CA GLY A 22 17.49 10.52 -3.42
C GLY A 22 16.46 9.76 -2.58
N ARG A 23 16.75 9.50 -1.29
CA ARG A 23 15.78 8.92 -0.35
C ARG A 23 14.57 9.84 -0.16
N PHE A 24 14.82 11.14 0.00
CA PHE A 24 13.76 12.12 0.17
C PHE A 24 12.89 12.24 -1.09
N GLN A 25 13.48 12.22 -2.29
CA GLN A 25 12.72 12.23 -3.55
C GLN A 25 11.85 10.98 -3.76
N LEU A 26 12.36 9.79 -3.41
CA LEU A 26 11.58 8.55 -3.43
C LEU A 26 10.41 8.61 -2.44
N PHE A 27 10.65 9.13 -1.23
CA PHE A 27 9.61 9.32 -0.23
C PHE A 27 8.53 10.31 -0.70
N SER A 28 8.91 11.45 -1.29
CA SER A 28 7.95 12.40 -1.85
C SER A 28 7.10 11.77 -2.97
N LYS A 29 7.70 10.96 -3.84
CA LYS A 29 6.96 10.25 -4.89
C LYS A 29 6.02 9.19 -4.33
N ALA A 30 6.43 8.47 -3.29
CA ALA A 30 5.56 7.53 -2.57
C ALA A 30 4.38 8.26 -1.93
N LEU A 31 4.62 9.40 -1.29
CA LEU A 31 3.57 10.23 -0.70
C LEU A 31 2.55 10.67 -1.77
N ILE A 32 3.03 11.21 -2.89
CA ILE A 32 2.17 11.62 -4.01
C ILE A 32 1.36 10.43 -4.54
N ALA A 33 1.98 9.26 -4.71
CA ALA A 33 1.29 8.06 -5.18
C ALA A 33 0.18 7.61 -4.21
N VAL A 34 0.45 7.62 -2.90
CA VAL A 34 -0.54 7.30 -1.86
C VAL A 34 -1.68 8.31 -1.85
N PHE A 35 -1.39 9.61 -1.96
CA PHE A 35 -2.43 10.64 -1.97
C PHE A 35 -3.31 10.57 -3.23
N ILE A 36 -2.70 10.37 -4.40
CA ILE A 36 -3.47 10.27 -5.64
C ILE A 36 -4.25 8.96 -5.67
N GLY A 37 -3.59 7.80 -5.48
CA GLY A 37 -4.24 6.50 -5.56
C GLY A 37 -5.23 6.26 -4.43
N GLY A 38 -4.79 6.51 -3.19
CA GLY A 38 -5.63 6.37 -2.00
C GLY A 38 -6.73 7.43 -1.92
N GLY A 39 -6.43 8.69 -2.24
CA GLY A 39 -7.42 9.77 -2.26
C GLY A 39 -8.50 9.56 -3.33
N LEU A 40 -8.11 9.12 -4.54
CA LEU A 40 -9.06 8.76 -5.60
C LEU A 40 -9.97 7.62 -5.14
N MET A 41 -9.42 6.57 -4.54
CA MET A 41 -10.22 5.45 -4.03
C MET A 41 -11.15 5.85 -2.89
N LEU A 42 -10.68 6.70 -1.97
CA LEU A 42 -11.51 7.23 -0.89
C LEU A 42 -12.68 8.04 -1.46
N ALA A 43 -12.42 8.91 -2.44
CA ALA A 43 -13.46 9.71 -3.10
C ALA A 43 -14.46 8.81 -3.85
N LEU A 44 -13.98 7.82 -4.61
CA LEU A 44 -14.85 6.89 -5.33
C LEU A 44 -15.75 6.11 -4.37
N VAL A 45 -15.23 5.56 -3.29
CA VAL A 45 -16.03 4.75 -2.36
C VAL A 45 -17.02 5.59 -1.57
N THR A 46 -16.61 6.77 -1.09
CA THR A 46 -17.50 7.64 -0.32
C THR A 46 -18.65 8.21 -1.16
N GLN A 47 -18.36 8.63 -2.40
CA GLN A 47 -19.34 9.28 -3.27
C GLN A 47 -20.17 8.29 -4.09
N LEU A 48 -19.53 7.30 -4.73
CA LEU A 48 -20.21 6.42 -5.69
C LEU A 48 -20.85 5.21 -4.99
N VAL A 49 -20.15 4.63 -4.02
CA VAL A 49 -20.56 3.35 -3.42
C VAL A 49 -21.42 3.55 -2.18
N LEU A 50 -20.98 4.39 -1.25
CA LEU A 50 -21.70 4.63 0.01
C LEU A 50 -22.72 5.75 -0.09
N GLN A 51 -22.61 6.64 -1.09
CA GLN A 51 -23.49 7.80 -1.28
C GLN A 51 -23.71 8.56 0.05
N LEU A 52 -22.62 8.87 0.75
CA LEU A 52 -22.69 9.49 2.07
C LEU A 52 -23.21 10.92 1.97
N ASP A 53 -24.29 11.20 2.71
CA ASP A 53 -24.80 12.55 2.93
C ASP A 53 -24.80 12.88 4.43
N PRO A 54 -23.94 13.81 4.91
CA PRO A 54 -22.82 14.45 4.24
C PRO A 54 -21.60 13.53 4.02
N TRP A 55 -20.81 13.81 2.98
CA TRP A 55 -19.66 12.97 2.58
C TRP A 55 -18.58 12.79 3.66
N TYR A 56 -18.49 13.74 4.60
CA TYR A 56 -17.48 13.78 5.65
C TYR A 56 -17.89 13.09 6.95
N LEU A 57 -18.91 12.20 6.93
CA LEU A 57 -19.36 11.49 8.12
C LEU A 57 -18.17 10.81 8.85
N PRO A 58 -17.77 11.28 10.05
CA PRO A 58 -16.50 10.88 10.66
C PRO A 58 -16.43 9.39 10.97
N ARG A 59 -17.56 8.78 11.31
CA ARG A 59 -17.70 7.35 11.62
C ARG A 59 -17.29 6.43 10.46
N TYR A 60 -17.42 6.89 9.22
CA TYR A 60 -17.03 6.14 8.02
C TYR A 60 -15.72 6.66 7.44
N MET A 61 -15.58 7.98 7.34
CA MET A 61 -14.44 8.61 6.68
C MET A 61 -13.13 8.29 7.40
N ILE A 62 -13.08 8.39 8.73
CA ILE A 62 -11.84 8.19 9.49
C ILE A 62 -11.33 6.74 9.36
N PRO A 63 -12.16 5.69 9.59
CA PRO A 63 -11.70 4.32 9.41
C PRO A 63 -11.33 3.99 7.96
N LEU A 64 -12.15 4.41 6.98
CA LEU A 64 -11.90 4.10 5.57
C LEU A 64 -10.61 4.75 5.08
N ALA A 65 -10.40 6.04 5.36
CA ALA A 65 -9.18 6.74 5.01
C ALA A 65 -7.96 6.08 5.64
N GLY A 66 -8.03 5.77 6.95
CA GLY A 66 -6.94 5.10 7.66
C GLY A 66 -6.54 3.77 7.03
N MET A 67 -7.53 2.92 6.70
CA MET A 67 -7.26 1.63 6.07
C MET A 67 -6.69 1.79 4.65
N ILE A 68 -7.28 2.68 3.82
CA ILE A 68 -6.81 2.93 2.45
C ILE A 68 -5.35 3.39 2.44
N PHE A 69 -5.02 4.39 3.25
CA PHE A 69 -3.66 4.93 3.29
C PHE A 69 -2.67 3.93 3.86
N ALA A 70 -3.03 3.21 4.94
CA ALA A 70 -2.17 2.17 5.51
C ALA A 70 -1.86 1.06 4.50
N THR A 71 -2.89 0.52 3.84
CA THR A 71 -2.71 -0.52 2.82
C THR A 71 -1.89 -0.02 1.62
N SER A 72 -2.12 1.21 1.17
CA SER A 72 -1.38 1.80 0.05
C SER A 72 0.11 1.97 0.39
N MET A 73 0.43 2.46 1.60
CA MET A 73 1.81 2.61 2.07
C MET A 73 2.54 1.26 2.13
N THR A 74 1.91 0.24 2.73
CA THR A 74 2.48 -1.11 2.81
C THR A 74 2.76 -1.69 1.42
N SER A 75 1.81 -1.53 0.50
CA SER A 75 1.95 -2.04 -0.86
C SER A 75 3.07 -1.35 -1.64
N ILE A 76 3.17 -0.02 -1.54
CA ILE A 76 4.25 0.75 -2.17
C ILE A 76 5.62 0.38 -1.60
N SER A 77 5.75 0.18 -0.28
CA SER A 77 7.02 -0.24 0.34
C SER A 77 7.50 -1.56 -0.25
N LEU A 78 6.60 -2.56 -0.28
CA LEU A 78 6.91 -3.89 -0.80
C LEU A 78 7.21 -3.86 -2.31
N ALA A 79 6.45 -3.07 -3.08
CA ALA A 79 6.70 -2.89 -4.50
C ALA A 79 8.06 -2.23 -4.77
N GLY A 80 8.43 -1.20 -4.02
CA GLY A 80 9.70 -0.50 -4.16
C GLY A 80 10.91 -1.36 -3.79
N GLU A 81 10.82 -2.06 -2.66
CA GLU A 81 11.87 -3.00 -2.21
C GLU A 81 12.09 -4.12 -3.22
N ARG A 82 10.99 -4.74 -3.69
CA ARG A 82 11.09 -5.84 -4.66
C ARG A 82 11.58 -5.36 -6.02
N LEU A 83 11.14 -4.19 -6.49
CA LEU A 83 11.60 -3.60 -7.74
C LEU A 83 13.10 -3.31 -7.70
N GLN A 84 13.59 -2.73 -6.60
CA GLN A 84 15.01 -2.46 -6.44
C GLN A 84 15.84 -3.74 -6.39
N ALA A 85 15.35 -4.78 -5.72
CA ALA A 85 16.02 -6.08 -5.69
C ALA A 85 16.16 -6.69 -7.09
N GLU A 86 15.08 -6.72 -7.86
CA GLU A 86 15.08 -7.28 -9.23
C GLU A 86 16.00 -6.52 -10.18
N LEU A 87 16.02 -5.18 -10.10
CA LEU A 87 16.90 -4.35 -10.93
C LEU A 87 18.38 -4.56 -10.57
N ARG A 88 18.70 -4.72 -9.29
CA ARG A 88 20.07 -5.05 -8.84
C ARG A 88 20.51 -6.44 -9.31
N SER A 89 19.58 -7.37 -9.48
CA SER A 89 19.84 -8.68 -10.07
C SER A 89 20.00 -8.64 -11.61
N GLY A 90 19.93 -7.46 -12.23
CA GLY A 90 20.14 -7.28 -13.67
C GLY A 90 18.90 -7.55 -14.53
N HIS A 91 17.71 -7.66 -13.93
CA HIS A 91 16.48 -7.84 -14.70
C HIS A 91 16.05 -6.54 -15.41
N VAL A 92 15.45 -6.69 -16.60
CA VAL A 92 14.85 -5.57 -17.33
C VAL A 92 13.71 -4.95 -16.52
N TYR A 93 13.61 -3.62 -16.53
CA TYR A 93 12.61 -2.87 -15.75
C TYR A 93 11.18 -3.38 -15.90
N GLU A 94 10.76 -3.76 -17.10
CA GLU A 94 9.40 -4.28 -17.35
C GLU A 94 9.13 -5.60 -16.59
N THR A 95 10.08 -6.53 -16.63
CA THR A 95 10.00 -7.80 -15.90
C THR A 95 10.07 -7.56 -14.39
N ALA A 96 11.02 -6.73 -13.95
CA ALA A 96 11.21 -6.36 -12.56
C ALA A 96 9.95 -5.70 -11.98
N ARG A 97 9.32 -4.78 -12.73
CA ARG A 97 8.06 -4.11 -12.35
C ARG A 97 6.93 -5.11 -12.16
N ASN A 98 6.75 -6.04 -13.10
CA ASN A 98 5.67 -7.02 -13.01
C ASN A 98 5.88 -7.98 -11.83
N THR A 99 7.12 -8.45 -11.60
CA THR A 99 7.45 -9.28 -10.42
C THR A 99 7.20 -8.54 -9.11
N ALA A 100 7.62 -7.28 -9.04
CA ALA A 100 7.47 -6.45 -7.87
C ALA A 100 6.00 -6.10 -7.57
N PHE A 101 5.21 -5.79 -8.60
CA PHE A 101 3.78 -5.54 -8.44
C PHE A 101 3.04 -6.77 -7.94
N ASN A 102 3.29 -7.93 -8.55
CA ASN A 102 2.68 -9.19 -8.10
C ASN A 102 3.05 -9.49 -6.65
N THR A 103 4.32 -9.33 -6.29
CA THR A 103 4.79 -9.53 -4.90
C THR A 103 4.09 -8.58 -3.93
N ALA A 104 3.94 -7.31 -4.29
CA ALA A 104 3.28 -6.29 -3.48
C ALA A 104 1.77 -6.53 -3.25
N MET A 105 1.12 -7.30 -4.13
CA MET A 105 -0.30 -7.65 -4.03
C MET A 105 -0.57 -8.90 -3.19
N ILE A 106 0.43 -9.77 -2.99
CA ILE A 106 0.26 -11.04 -2.23
C ILE A 106 -0.42 -10.83 -0.87
N PRO A 107 0.00 -9.87 -0.01
CA PRO A 107 -0.63 -9.69 1.30
C PRO A 107 -2.11 -9.31 1.21
N ASN A 108 -2.48 -8.47 0.24
CA ASN A 108 -3.87 -8.04 0.04
C ASN A 108 -4.73 -9.20 -0.44
N ILE A 109 -4.23 -10.01 -1.39
CA ILE A 109 -4.92 -11.20 -1.88
C ILE A 109 -5.11 -12.22 -0.75
N ASN A 110 -4.07 -12.47 0.05
CA ASN A 110 -4.13 -13.38 1.18
C ASN A 110 -5.14 -12.91 2.25
N ALA A 111 -5.20 -11.59 2.52
CA ALA A 111 -6.18 -11.03 3.43
C ALA A 111 -7.62 -11.20 2.92
N MET A 112 -7.85 -11.00 1.62
CA MET A 112 -9.16 -11.25 1.01
C MET A 112 -9.58 -12.72 1.13
N PHE A 113 -8.66 -13.66 0.88
CA PHE A 113 -8.92 -15.09 1.04
C PHE A 113 -9.20 -15.46 2.50
N ALA A 114 -8.42 -14.94 3.46
CA ALA A 114 -8.62 -15.21 4.87
C ALA A 114 -10.02 -14.79 5.35
N VAL A 115 -10.49 -13.63 4.89
CA VAL A 115 -11.85 -13.14 5.20
C VAL A 115 -12.93 -13.95 4.49
N GLY A 116 -12.68 -14.41 3.26
CA GLY A 116 -13.63 -15.26 2.53
C GLY A 116 -13.75 -16.68 3.06
N LEU A 117 -12.67 -17.25 3.62
CA LEU A 117 -12.61 -18.67 3.97
C LEU A 117 -12.82 -18.97 5.46
N VAL A 118 -12.25 -18.17 6.38
CA VAL A 118 -12.07 -18.62 7.78
C VAL A 118 -12.41 -17.57 8.82
N SER A 119 -12.27 -16.27 8.53
CA SER A 119 -12.33 -15.24 9.58
C SER A 119 -13.31 -14.12 9.29
N LEU A 120 -14.20 -13.85 10.26
CA LEU A 120 -14.96 -12.61 10.30
C LEU A 120 -14.07 -11.49 10.88
N PRO A 121 -13.68 -10.48 10.09
CA PRO A 121 -12.82 -9.41 10.57
C PRO A 121 -13.47 -8.66 11.74
N GLY A 122 -12.64 -8.14 12.66
CA GLY A 122 -13.12 -7.57 13.93
C GLY A 122 -14.16 -6.46 13.77
N MET A 123 -14.07 -5.63 12.72
CA MET A 123 -15.10 -4.62 12.41
C MET A 123 -16.44 -5.26 12.05
N MET A 124 -16.44 -6.32 11.24
CA MET A 124 -17.65 -7.03 10.84
C MET A 124 -18.30 -7.75 12.03
N THR A 125 -17.49 -8.45 12.84
CA THR A 125 -17.97 -9.10 14.07
C THR A 125 -18.51 -8.07 15.07
N GLY A 126 -17.84 -6.94 15.24
CA GLY A 126 -18.30 -5.85 16.10
C GLY A 126 -19.64 -5.26 15.64
N GLN A 127 -19.84 -5.09 14.33
CA GLN A 127 -21.14 -4.67 13.77
C GLN A 127 -22.24 -5.68 14.08
N ILE A 128 -21.97 -6.98 13.89
CA ILE A 128 -22.94 -8.05 14.17
C ILE A 128 -23.30 -8.07 15.67
N LEU A 129 -22.32 -8.00 16.57
CA LEU A 129 -22.55 -7.96 18.01
C LEU A 129 -23.30 -6.69 18.46
N SER A 130 -23.17 -5.59 17.71
CA SER A 130 -23.93 -4.35 17.95
C SER A 130 -25.37 -4.38 17.40
N GLY A 131 -25.82 -5.50 16.83
CA GLY A 131 -27.18 -5.69 16.32
C GLY A 131 -27.37 -5.39 14.83
N VAL A 132 -26.30 -5.15 14.07
CA VAL A 132 -26.38 -5.03 12.60
C VAL A 132 -26.60 -6.41 11.98
N SER A 133 -27.49 -6.50 10.98
CA SER A 133 -27.71 -7.74 10.25
C SER A 133 -26.40 -8.29 9.64
N PRO A 134 -26.08 -9.59 9.82
CA PRO A 134 -24.89 -10.21 9.23
C PRO A 134 -24.76 -10.02 7.72
N PHE A 135 -25.89 -9.97 7.00
CA PHE A 135 -25.90 -9.76 5.56
C PHE A 135 -25.41 -8.35 5.17
N ILE A 136 -25.78 -7.33 5.96
CA ILE A 136 -25.34 -5.95 5.74
C ILE A 136 -23.84 -5.84 6.05
N ALA A 137 -23.41 -6.41 7.17
CA ALA A 137 -22.01 -6.41 7.59
C ALA A 137 -21.10 -7.11 6.55
N ALA A 138 -21.57 -8.24 5.99
CA ALA A 138 -20.85 -8.97 4.94
C ALA A 138 -20.71 -8.15 3.65
N ARG A 139 -21.78 -7.51 3.17
CA ARG A 139 -21.73 -6.65 1.96
C ARG A 139 -20.78 -5.48 2.13
N TYR A 140 -20.81 -4.84 3.30
CA TYR A 140 -19.89 -3.77 3.63
C TYR A 140 -18.43 -4.26 3.64
N GLN A 141 -18.19 -5.45 4.21
CA GLN A 141 -16.85 -6.02 4.27
C GLN A 141 -16.27 -6.38 2.89
N ILE A 142 -17.10 -6.92 1.99
CA ILE A 142 -16.70 -7.19 0.59
C ILE A 142 -16.27 -5.89 -0.08
N MET A 143 -17.06 -4.83 0.09
CA MET A 143 -16.76 -3.50 -0.45
C MET A 143 -15.42 -2.97 0.10
N VAL A 144 -15.17 -3.09 1.42
CA VAL A 144 -13.90 -2.70 2.03
C VAL A 144 -12.73 -3.48 1.43
N MET A 145 -12.86 -4.79 1.26
CA MET A 145 -11.79 -5.63 0.69
C MET A 145 -11.45 -5.23 -0.76
N CYS A 146 -12.46 -5.03 -1.60
CA CYS A 146 -12.27 -4.54 -2.97
C CYS A 146 -11.62 -3.14 -3.00
N MET A 147 -12.04 -2.25 -2.11
CA MET A 147 -11.48 -0.91 -1.99
C MET A 147 -10.00 -0.95 -1.63
N LEU A 148 -9.60 -1.75 -0.65
CA LEU A 148 -8.21 -1.87 -0.21
C LEU A 148 -7.32 -2.49 -1.30
N PHE A 149 -7.83 -3.52 -1.98
CA PHE A 149 -7.13 -4.13 -3.11
C PHE A 149 -6.89 -3.11 -4.24
N ALA A 150 -7.93 -2.37 -4.63
CA ALA A 150 -7.82 -1.36 -5.67
C ALA A 150 -6.87 -0.21 -5.26
N ALA A 151 -6.97 0.27 -4.02
CA ALA A 151 -6.09 1.33 -3.51
C ALA A 151 -4.62 0.91 -3.51
N ALA A 152 -4.33 -0.31 -3.07
CA ALA A 152 -2.98 -0.89 -3.13
C ALA A 152 -2.45 -0.94 -4.56
N GLY A 153 -3.27 -1.47 -5.48
CA GLY A 153 -2.89 -1.65 -6.89
C GLY A 153 -2.61 -0.32 -7.58
N ILE A 154 -3.55 0.62 -7.50
CA ILE A 154 -3.43 1.93 -8.15
C ILE A 154 -2.24 2.69 -7.58
N SER A 155 -2.09 2.74 -6.25
CA SER A 155 -0.97 3.46 -5.61
C SER A 155 0.38 2.86 -5.99
N SER A 156 0.48 1.53 -6.03
CA SER A 156 1.71 0.83 -6.45
C SER A 156 2.09 1.12 -7.91
N VAL A 157 1.12 1.10 -8.82
CA VAL A 157 1.36 1.45 -10.24
C VAL A 157 1.83 2.89 -10.37
N ILE A 158 1.12 3.84 -9.75
CA ILE A 158 1.50 5.27 -9.78
C ILE A 158 2.91 5.46 -9.23
N PHE A 159 3.24 4.83 -8.10
CA PHE A 159 4.56 4.90 -7.51
C PHE A 159 5.65 4.36 -8.44
N MET A 160 5.42 3.20 -9.07
CA MET A 160 6.39 2.60 -10.00
C MET A 160 6.62 3.50 -11.22
N THR A 161 5.55 4.04 -11.80
CA THR A 161 5.64 4.97 -12.94
C THR A 161 6.38 6.25 -12.56
N LEU A 162 6.08 6.84 -11.39
CA LEU A 162 6.77 8.04 -10.93
C LEU A 162 8.24 7.76 -10.57
N SER A 163 8.54 6.63 -9.97
CA SER A 163 9.90 6.30 -9.50
C SER A 163 10.85 5.95 -10.64
N ARG A 164 10.35 5.45 -11.79
CA ARG A 164 11.15 5.09 -12.98
C ARG A 164 12.27 6.08 -13.31
N SER A 165 11.93 7.37 -13.43
CA SER A 165 12.91 8.41 -13.80
C SER A 165 14.05 8.63 -12.80
N LEU A 166 13.90 8.18 -11.55
CA LEU A 166 14.97 8.20 -10.55
C LEU A 166 15.77 6.91 -10.53
N LEU A 167 15.13 5.77 -10.80
CA LEU A 167 15.84 4.49 -10.87
C LEU A 167 16.74 4.43 -12.11
N ASP A 168 16.28 4.92 -13.26
CA ASP A 168 17.09 4.97 -14.48
C ASP A 168 18.36 5.81 -14.28
N LYS A 169 18.23 7.02 -13.71
CA LYS A 169 19.38 7.88 -13.36
C LYS A 169 20.38 7.25 -12.38
N LYS A 170 19.93 6.31 -11.55
CA LYS A 170 20.79 5.62 -10.60
C LYS A 170 21.58 4.50 -11.26
N LEU A 171 20.94 3.75 -12.16
CA LEU A 171 21.59 2.68 -12.93
C LEU A 171 22.64 3.21 -13.92
N GLU A 172 22.50 4.46 -14.38
CA GLU A 172 23.52 5.13 -15.20
C GLU A 172 24.73 5.65 -14.40
N SER A 173 24.63 5.69 -13.06
CA SER A 173 25.65 6.24 -12.17
C SER A 173 26.48 5.19 -11.41
N GLU A 174 26.11 3.90 -11.53
CA GLU A 174 26.87 2.72 -11.04
C GLU A 174 27.53 2.01 -12.23
#